data_AF-A0A7R9HUM1-F1
#
_entry.id   AF-A0A7R9HUM1-F1
#
_cell.length_a   1.000
_cell.length_b   1.000
_cell.length_c   1.000
_cell.angle_alpha   90.00
_cell.angle_beta   90.00
_cell.angle_gamma   90.00
#
_symmetry.space_group_name_H-M   'P 1'
#
loop_
_entity.id
_entity.type
_entity.pdbx_description
1 polymer ?
#
loop_
_entity_poly.entity_id
_entity_poly.type
_entity_poly.pdbx_seq_one_letter_code
_entity_poly.pdbx_strand_id
1 'polypeptide(L)'
;YTTTVRVSEQKPYQVRAYTWCFNFPPRCSKYKINFKTVYKTQTLVKTRPVEDCCKGYTKSNSADRCIAVCSENCLHGSCIAPDTCQCETGYGGPTCNICE
;
A
#
# COMPACT_ATOMS: atom_id res chain seq x y z
N TYR A 1 -1.52 -8.04 -2.82
CA TYR A 1 -2.48 -8.99 -3.42
C TYR A 1 -3.46 -8.23 -4.30
N THR A 2 -3.97 -8.84 -5.36
CA THR A 2 -4.98 -8.21 -6.23
C THR A 2 -6.38 -8.62 -5.75
N THR A 3 -7.33 -7.70 -5.76
CA THR A 3 -8.73 -7.98 -5.42
C THR A 3 -9.63 -7.51 -6.56
N THR A 4 -10.51 -8.38 -7.05
CA THR A 4 -11.54 -8.03 -8.02
C THR A 4 -12.76 -7.47 -7.30
N VAL A 5 -13.14 -6.23 -7.62
CA VAL A 5 -14.31 -5.56 -7.05
C VAL A 5 -15.30 -5.25 -8.16
N ARG A 6 -16.60 -5.46 -7.91
CA ARG A 6 -17.68 -5.10 -8.82
C ARG A 6 -18.11 -3.67 -8.53
N VAL A 7 -17.77 -2.75 -9.44
CA VAL A 7 -18.05 -1.32 -9.32
C VAL A 7 -19.24 -0.95 -10.22
N SER A 8 -20.14 -0.11 -9.75
CA SER A 8 -21.26 0.42 -10.55
C SER A 8 -20.86 1.73 -11.25
N GLU A 9 -21.12 1.81 -12.56
CA GLU A 9 -20.89 2.99 -13.40
C GLU A 9 -22.21 3.37 -14.10
N GLN A 10 -22.57 4.66 -14.11
CA GLN A 10 -23.73 5.13 -14.88
C GLN A 10 -23.33 5.33 -16.34
N LYS A 11 -23.94 4.56 -17.25
CA LYS A 11 -23.69 4.71 -18.69
C LYS A 11 -24.91 5.29 -19.40
N PRO A 12 -24.74 6.33 -20.23
CA PRO A 12 -25.84 6.87 -21.01
C PRO A 12 -26.28 5.88 -22.10
N TYR A 13 -27.57 5.81 -22.36
CA TYR A 13 -28.17 5.05 -23.46
C TYR A 13 -29.33 5.84 -24.07
N GLN A 14 -29.48 5.74 -25.40
CA GLN A 14 -30.52 6.44 -26.12
C GLN A 14 -31.82 5.64 -26.12
N VAL A 15 -32.93 6.29 -25.78
CA VAL A 15 -34.26 5.70 -25.78
C VAL A 15 -35.18 6.55 -26.62
N ARG A 16 -36.04 5.89 -27.41
CA ARG A 16 -37.04 6.58 -28.21
C ARG A 16 -38.20 7.01 -27.32
N ALA A 17 -38.39 8.31 -27.15
CA ALA A 17 -39.50 8.90 -26.44
C ALA A 17 -40.46 9.56 -27.43
N TYR A 18 -41.75 9.54 -27.10
CA TYR A 18 -42.79 10.09 -27.95
C TYR A 18 -43.31 11.37 -27.34
N THR A 19 -43.05 12.49 -28.03
CA THR A 19 -43.49 13.82 -27.63
C THR A 19 -44.63 14.26 -28.54
N TRP A 20 -45.64 14.89 -27.96
CA TRP A 20 -46.75 15.43 -28.73
C TRP A 20 -46.27 16.50 -29.72
N CYS A 21 -46.81 16.50 -30.94
CA CYS A 21 -46.51 17.47 -31.99
C CYS A 21 -47.67 17.59 -32.98
N PHE A 22 -47.67 18.63 -33.81
CA PHE A 22 -48.78 18.94 -34.74
C PHE A 22 -48.78 18.14 -36.07
N ASN A 23 -47.74 17.36 -36.37
CA ASN A 23 -47.75 16.49 -37.55
C ASN A 23 -48.64 15.27 -37.30
N PHE A 24 -49.57 14.94 -38.20
CA PHE A 24 -50.48 13.81 -38.08
C PHE A 24 -49.76 12.50 -38.47
N PRO A 25 -49.69 11.45 -37.60
CA PRO A 25 -50.25 11.32 -36.24
C PRO A 25 -49.49 12.16 -35.19
N PRO A 26 -50.18 12.81 -34.21
CA PRO A 26 -49.71 13.94 -33.38
C PRO A 26 -48.61 13.60 -32.34
N ARG A 27 -47.70 12.71 -32.69
CA ARG A 27 -46.72 12.08 -31.82
C ARG A 27 -45.40 11.95 -32.60
N CYS A 28 -44.47 12.84 -32.30
CA CYS A 28 -43.14 12.82 -32.88
C CYS A 28 -42.22 11.96 -32.01
N SER A 29 -41.44 11.09 -32.64
CA SER A 29 -40.41 10.34 -31.92
C SER A 29 -39.13 11.16 -31.80
N LYS A 30 -38.64 11.33 -30.58
CA LYS A 30 -37.35 11.96 -30.28
C LYS A 30 -36.49 11.00 -29.48
N TYR A 31 -35.18 11.05 -29.68
CA TYR A 31 -34.24 10.31 -28.85
C TYR A 31 -33.99 11.08 -27.56
N LYS A 32 -34.11 10.40 -26.42
CA LYS A 32 -33.80 10.90 -25.08
C LYS A 32 -32.65 10.09 -24.49
N ILE A 33 -31.70 10.75 -23.86
CA ILE A 33 -30.63 10.08 -23.11
C ILE A 33 -31.19 9.67 -21.75
N ASN A 34 -31.13 8.38 -21.45
CA ASN A 34 -31.34 7.85 -20.10
C ASN A 34 -30.03 7.23 -19.60
N PHE A 35 -29.91 7.03 -18.29
CA PHE A 35 -28.73 6.43 -17.67
C PHE A 35 -29.06 5.04 -17.14
N LYS A 36 -28.21 4.06 -17.48
CA LYS A 36 -28.30 2.70 -16.94
C LYS A 36 -27.10 2.42 -16.05
N THR A 37 -27.34 1.78 -14.92
CA THR A 37 -26.27 1.33 -14.02
C THR A 37 -25.63 0.08 -14.61
N VAL A 38 -24.36 0.17 -14.99
CA VAL A 38 -23.57 -0.94 -15.52
C VAL A 38 -22.55 -1.34 -14.47
N TYR A 39 -22.51 -2.63 -14.16
CA TYR A 39 -21.50 -3.15 -13.24
C TYR A 39 -20.27 -3.57 -14.03
N LYS A 40 -19.10 -3.08 -13.62
CA LYS A 40 -17.80 -3.42 -14.20
C LYS A 40 -16.92 -4.05 -13.13
N THR A 41 -16.23 -5.13 -13.49
CA THR A 41 -15.20 -5.73 -12.62
C THR A 41 -13.92 -4.91 -12.75
N GLN A 42 -13.41 -4.43 -11.62
CA GLN A 42 -12.15 -3.70 -11.53
C GLN A 42 -11.17 -4.47 -10.65
N THR A 43 -9.92 -4.56 -11.06
CA THR A 43 -8.83 -5.17 -10.30
C THR A 43 -8.10 -4.10 -9.49
N LEU A 44 -8.28 -4.13 -8.18
CA LEU A 44 -7.58 -3.22 -7.27
C LEU A 44 -6.35 -3.91 -6.69
N VAL A 45 -5.21 -3.24 -6.73
CA VAL A 45 -3.98 -3.70 -6.09
C VAL A 45 -4.02 -3.28 -4.62
N LYS A 46 -4.05 -4.26 -3.71
CA LYS A 46 -4.00 -4.03 -2.27
C LYS A 46 -2.64 -4.43 -1.72
N THR A 47 -2.09 -3.60 -0.84
CA THR A 47 -0.90 -3.93 -0.06
C THR A 47 -1.30 -4.74 1.17
N ARG A 48 -0.44 -5.67 1.61
CA ARG A 48 -0.59 -6.39 2.88
C ARG A 48 0.51 -5.89 3.81
N PRO A 49 0.20 -5.49 5.07
CA PRO A 49 1.25 -5.22 6.03
C PRO A 49 2.02 -6.53 6.28
N VAL A 50 3.35 -6.45 6.26
CA VAL A 50 4.23 -7.55 6.61
C VAL A 50 4.94 -7.16 7.89
N GLU A 51 5.13 -8.12 8.79
CA GLU A 51 5.92 -7.92 10.00
C GLU A 51 7.40 -7.86 9.64
N ASP A 52 7.96 -6.66 9.79
CA ASP A 52 9.35 -6.37 9.50
C ASP A 52 9.98 -5.57 10.65
N CYS A 53 11.29 -5.65 10.77
CA CYS A 53 12.03 -4.93 11.79
C CYS A 53 12.14 -3.43 11.44
N CYS A 54 12.25 -2.58 12.46
CA CYS A 54 12.53 -1.16 12.26
C CYS A 54 13.85 -0.96 11.50
N LYS A 55 13.99 0.17 10.81
CA LYS A 55 15.21 0.52 10.08
C LYS A 55 16.42 0.44 11.01
N GLY A 56 17.45 -0.32 10.59
CA GLY A 56 18.67 -0.55 11.40
C GLY A 56 18.59 -1.76 12.33
N TYR A 57 17.51 -2.54 12.29
CA TYR A 57 17.38 -3.81 12.98
C TYR A 57 17.13 -4.95 11.97
N THR A 58 17.66 -6.14 12.25
CA THR A 58 17.48 -7.35 11.44
C THR A 58 16.85 -8.48 12.25
N LYS A 59 16.13 -9.40 11.61
CA LYS A 59 15.58 -10.58 12.29
C LYS A 59 16.73 -11.51 12.68
N SER A 60 16.77 -11.91 13.95
CA SER A 60 17.77 -12.85 14.43
C SER A 60 17.45 -14.28 13.98
N ASN A 61 18.48 -15.05 13.61
CA ASN A 61 18.33 -16.45 13.17
C ASN A 61 17.90 -17.40 14.30
N SER A 62 18.11 -17.01 15.57
CA SER A 62 17.94 -17.89 16.74
C SER A 62 16.79 -17.48 17.67
N ALA A 63 16.26 -16.27 17.53
CA ALA A 63 15.10 -15.79 18.26
C ALA A 63 14.29 -14.91 17.32
N ASP A 64 12.97 -15.05 17.30
CA ASP A 64 12.05 -14.24 16.48
C ASP A 64 11.95 -12.79 17.01
N ARG A 65 13.10 -12.13 17.10
CA ARG A 65 13.31 -10.80 17.64
C ARG A 65 14.18 -9.99 16.69
N CYS A 66 13.93 -8.69 16.65
CA CYS A 66 14.74 -7.73 15.91
C CYS A 66 16.00 -7.38 16.72
N ILE A 67 17.17 -7.61 16.14
CA ILE A 67 18.48 -7.25 16.71
C ILE A 67 19.04 -6.03 15.98
N ALA A 68 19.72 -5.13 16.71
CA ALA A 68 20.34 -3.95 16.11
C ALA A 68 21.46 -4.37 15.13
N VAL A 69 21.60 -3.62 14.04
CA VAL A 69 22.65 -3.78 13.04
C VAL A 69 23.67 -2.66 13.24
N CYS A 70 24.92 -3.04 13.46
CA CYS A 70 26.05 -2.13 13.47
C CYS A 70 26.86 -2.33 12.18
N SER A 71 27.16 -1.25 11.45
CA SER A 71 27.93 -1.29 10.19
C SER A 71 29.32 -1.88 10.40
N GLU A 72 29.93 -1.56 11.54
CA GLU A 72 31.15 -2.20 12.00
C GLU A 72 30.88 -3.07 13.23
N ASN A 73 31.59 -4.19 13.33
CA ASN A 73 31.41 -5.10 14.44
C ASN A 73 31.99 -4.49 15.73
N CYS A 74 31.18 -4.43 16.80
CA CYS A 74 31.66 -4.08 18.12
C CYS A 74 32.61 -5.19 18.61
N LEU A 75 33.90 -4.87 18.76
CA LEU A 75 34.92 -5.88 19.12
C LEU A 75 34.82 -6.25 20.61
N HIS A 76 34.92 -5.25 21.49
CA HIS A 76 34.80 -5.37 22.94
C HIS A 76 33.50 -4.74 23.44
N GLY A 77 32.38 -5.24 22.94
CA GLY A 77 31.08 -4.68 23.28
C GLY A 77 29.91 -5.36 22.57
N SER A 78 28.71 -4.85 22.84
CA SER A 78 27.48 -5.32 22.22
C SER A 78 26.80 -4.20 21.43
N CYS A 79 26.25 -4.53 20.26
CA CYS A 79 25.46 -3.59 19.45
C CYS A 79 24.08 -3.40 20.12
N ILE A 80 23.86 -2.24 20.73
CA ILE A 80 22.63 -1.94 21.48
C ILE A 80 21.60 -1.14 20.67
N ALA A 81 22.06 -0.40 19.67
CA ALA A 81 21.24 0.38 18.76
C ALA A 81 21.95 0.46 17.38
N PRO A 82 21.24 0.88 16.31
CA PRO A 82 21.85 0.98 14.99
C PRO A 82 23.13 1.81 15.03
N ASP A 83 24.23 1.23 14.55
CA ASP A 83 25.57 1.84 14.55
C ASP A 83 26.06 2.34 15.92
N THR A 84 25.54 1.79 17.03
CA THR A 84 25.89 2.18 18.40
C THR A 84 26.34 0.96 19.21
N CYS A 85 27.63 0.93 19.53
CA CYS A 85 28.24 -0.09 20.39
C CYS A 85 28.23 0.34 21.86
N GLN A 86 27.80 -0.57 22.73
CA GLN A 86 28.06 -0.47 24.17
C GLN A 86 29.36 -1.19 24.48
N CYS A 87 30.40 -0.43 24.81
CA CYS A 87 31.71 -0.98 25.11
C CYS A 87 31.80 -1.53 26.53
N GLU A 88 32.63 -2.56 26.69
CA GLU A 88 33.02 -3.09 27.99
C GLU A 88 33.91 -2.09 28.74
N THR A 89 34.04 -2.26 30.05
CA THR A 89 34.84 -1.35 30.89
C THR A 89 36.31 -1.35 30.46
N GLY A 90 36.89 -0.17 30.27
CA GLY A 90 38.26 0.00 29.77
C GLY A 90 38.39 -0.05 28.25
N TYR A 91 37.27 -0.02 27.52
CA TYR A 91 37.25 0.09 26.06
C TYR A 91 36.36 1.26 25.60
N GLY A 92 36.77 1.92 24.53
CA GLY A 92 36.12 3.08 23.95
C GLY A 92 36.24 3.15 22.43
N GLY A 93 35.69 4.21 21.85
CA GLY A 93 35.62 4.42 20.42
C GLY A 93 34.36 3.83 19.75
N PRO A 94 34.13 4.11 18.46
CA PRO A 94 32.91 3.73 17.74
C PRO A 94 32.72 2.20 17.60
N THR A 95 33.81 1.43 17.65
CA THR A 95 33.80 -0.05 17.54
C THR A 95 34.34 -0.76 18.76
N CYS A 96 34.53 -0.04 19.88
CA CYS A 96 35.14 -0.55 21.10
C CYS A 96 36.53 -1.16 20.84
N ASN A 97 37.32 -0.51 19.99
CA ASN A 97 38.66 -0.95 19.60
C ASN A 97 39.79 -0.20 20.31
N ILE A 98 39.46 0.86 21.06
CA ILE A 98 40.43 1.68 21.80
C ILE A 98 40.41 1.22 23.25
N CYS A 99 41.57 0.93 23.85
CA CYS A 99 41.66 0.66 25.28
C CYS A 99 41.83 1.99 26.04
N GLU A 100 41.03 2.21 27.08
CA GLU A 100 41.06 3.40 27.95
C GLU A 100 41.38 3.04 29.40
#